data_AF-A0A3B4H630-F1
#
_entry.id   AF-A0A3B4H630-F1
#
_cell.length_a   1.000
_cell.length_b   1.000
_cell.length_c   1.000
_cell.angle_alpha   90.00
_cell.angle_beta   90.00
_cell.angle_gamma   90.00
#
_symmetry.space_group_name_H-M   'P 1'
#
loop_
_entity.id
_entity.type
_entity.pdbx_description
1 polymer ?
#
loop_
_entity_poly.entity_id
_entity_poly.type
_entity_poly.pdbx_seq_one_letter_code
_entity_poly.pdbx_strand_id
1 'polypeptide(L)'
;MESEPDQPALSAPSAEDELSRVRCSFVWRVSKEIVTQLLEALVTDRVLNDLEKASIVEGNSVTADKARDLIDTVKKKGGTASRIMIRHLQTIDPTLSSELHLSFEPSAQPGELCLLL
;
A
#
# COMPACT_ATOMS: atom_id res chain seq x y z
N MET A 1 -28.37 37.44 -1.73
CA MET A 1 -27.54 36.73 -0.73
C MET A 1 -27.88 35.26 -0.92
N GLU A 2 -27.31 34.66 -1.96
CA GLU A 2 -27.49 33.24 -2.21
C GLU A 2 -26.47 32.54 -1.32
N SER A 3 -26.95 31.79 -0.33
CA SER A 3 -26.13 30.93 0.49
C SER A 3 -25.60 29.79 -0.38
N GLU A 4 -24.28 29.76 -0.59
CA GLU A 4 -23.59 28.64 -1.24
C GLU A 4 -23.85 27.34 -0.46
N PRO A 5 -24.11 26.22 -1.15
CA PRO A 5 -24.40 24.95 -0.51
C PRO A 5 -23.11 24.29 -0.02
N ASP A 6 -23.17 23.81 1.22
CA ASP A 6 -22.37 22.74 1.84
C ASP A 6 -21.43 22.01 0.86
N GLN A 7 -20.16 22.45 0.80
CA GLN A 7 -19.13 21.69 0.13
C GLN A 7 -18.80 20.48 1.03
N PRO A 8 -19.05 19.23 0.59
CA PRO A 8 -18.61 18.08 1.36
C PRO A 8 -17.09 18.12 1.39
N ALA A 9 -16.51 18.20 2.59
CA ALA A 9 -15.08 18.10 2.78
C ALA A 9 -14.59 16.79 2.14
N LEU A 10 -13.91 16.92 0.99
CA LEU A 10 -13.23 15.81 0.34
C LEU A 10 -12.05 15.44 1.24
N SER A 11 -12.30 14.59 2.24
CA SER A 11 -11.26 14.05 3.11
C SER A 11 -10.18 13.42 2.24
N ALA A 12 -8.91 13.74 2.52
CA ALA A 12 -7.78 13.20 1.79
C ALA A 12 -7.88 11.65 1.69
N PRO A 13 -7.51 11.04 0.55
CA PRO A 13 -7.65 9.61 0.35
C PRO A 13 -6.84 8.84 1.41
N SER A 14 -7.47 7.84 2.05
CA SER A 14 -6.76 6.95 2.97
C SER A 14 -5.79 6.06 2.18
N ALA A 15 -4.78 5.51 2.87
CA ALA A 15 -3.89 4.51 2.27
C ALA A 15 -4.66 3.28 1.73
N GLU A 16 -5.79 2.95 2.34
CA GLU A 16 -6.69 1.88 1.87
C GLU A 16 -7.35 2.24 0.53
N ASP A 17 -7.73 3.52 0.35
CA ASP A 17 -8.31 4.04 -0.90
C ASP A 17 -7.25 4.03 -2.00
N GLU A 18 -6.01 4.40 -1.68
CA GLU A 18 -4.89 4.32 -2.61
C GLU A 18 -4.62 2.89 -3.07
N LEU A 19 -4.53 1.93 -2.14
CA LEU A 19 -4.39 0.51 -2.51
C LEU A 19 -5.56 0.01 -3.34
N SER A 20 -6.79 0.46 -3.06
CA SER A 20 -7.97 0.15 -3.87
C SER A 20 -7.84 0.68 -5.29
N ARG A 21 -7.41 1.93 -5.43
CA ARG A 21 -7.24 2.63 -6.71
C ARG A 21 -6.22 1.94 -7.59
N VAL A 22 -5.07 1.54 -7.02
CA VAL A 22 -3.96 0.96 -7.79
C VAL A 22 -4.05 -0.55 -7.97
N ARG A 23 -4.95 -1.25 -7.26
CA ARG A 23 -5.02 -2.72 -7.22
C ARG A 23 -4.95 -3.38 -8.59
N CYS A 24 -5.77 -2.92 -9.54
CA CYS A 24 -5.81 -3.52 -10.89
C CYS A 24 -4.48 -3.33 -11.64
N SER A 25 -3.91 -2.12 -11.59
CA SER A 25 -2.64 -1.82 -12.25
C SER A 25 -1.47 -2.55 -11.59
N PHE A 26 -1.46 -2.65 -10.26
CA PHE A 26 -0.47 -3.42 -9.52
C PHE A 26 -0.50 -4.90 -9.92
N VAL A 27 -1.67 -5.53 -9.91
CA VAL A 27 -1.84 -6.94 -10.28
C VAL A 27 -1.34 -7.24 -11.71
N TRP A 28 -1.53 -6.31 -12.64
CA TRP A 28 -1.08 -6.47 -14.02
C TRP A 28 0.44 -6.32 -14.20
N ARG A 29 1.06 -5.38 -13.47
CA ARG A 29 2.46 -5.00 -13.66
C ARG A 29 3.44 -5.71 -12.73
N VAL A 30 2.97 -6.17 -11.58
CA VAL A 30 3.85 -6.70 -10.53
C VAL A 30 4.47 -8.03 -10.98
N SER A 31 5.79 -8.12 -10.83
CA SER A 31 6.52 -9.36 -11.05
C SER A 31 6.42 -10.28 -9.82
N LYS A 32 6.58 -11.58 -10.04
CA LYS A 32 6.59 -12.59 -8.96
C LYS A 32 7.59 -12.24 -7.86
N GLU A 33 8.77 -11.76 -8.26
CA GLU A 33 9.83 -11.35 -7.35
C GLU A 33 9.37 -10.23 -6.41
N ILE A 34 8.73 -9.18 -6.94
CA ILE A 34 8.23 -8.05 -6.14
C ILE A 34 7.14 -8.52 -5.17
N VAL A 35 6.25 -9.42 -5.59
CA VAL A 35 5.24 -10.02 -4.69
C VAL A 35 5.92 -10.79 -3.54
N THR A 36 6.95 -11.58 -3.83
CA THR A 36 7.70 -12.32 -2.81
C THR A 36 8.39 -11.38 -1.82
N GLN A 37 9.11 -10.37 -2.31
CA GLN A 37 9.79 -9.40 -1.45
C GLN A 37 8.81 -8.63 -0.56
N LEU A 38 7.66 -8.21 -1.12
CA LEU A 38 6.60 -7.56 -0.33
C LEU A 38 6.03 -8.46 0.76
N LEU A 39 5.76 -9.74 0.45
CA LEU A 39 5.28 -10.70 1.46
C LEU A 39 6.27 -10.85 2.62
N GLU A 40 7.57 -10.92 2.33
CA GLU A 40 8.62 -11.03 3.35
C GLU A 40 8.75 -9.75 4.19
N ALA A 41 8.72 -8.60 3.54
CA ALA A 41 8.77 -7.31 4.22
C ALA A 41 7.56 -7.11 5.15
N LEU A 42 6.36 -7.47 4.70
CA LEU A 42 5.13 -7.35 5.48
C LEU A 42 5.04 -8.34 6.65
N VAL A 43 5.64 -9.54 6.54
CA VAL A 43 5.79 -10.44 7.69
C VAL A 43 6.81 -9.90 8.68
N THR A 44 7.91 -9.33 8.19
CA THR A 44 8.96 -8.72 9.03
C THR A 44 8.40 -7.58 9.88
N ASP A 45 7.58 -6.72 9.28
CA ASP A 45 6.88 -5.62 9.96
C ASP A 45 5.61 -6.07 10.72
N ARG A 46 5.36 -7.38 10.84
CA ARG A 46 4.21 -7.97 11.53
C ARG A 46 2.84 -7.53 11.00
N VAL A 47 2.78 -7.03 9.76
CA VAL A 47 1.53 -6.74 9.06
C VAL A 47 0.84 -8.04 8.69
N LEU A 48 1.58 -8.97 8.09
CA LEU A 48 1.12 -10.33 7.82
C LEU A 48 1.68 -11.28 8.88
N ASN A 49 0.89 -12.26 9.29
CA ASN A 49 1.42 -13.43 10.00
C ASN A 49 1.82 -14.54 9.00
N ASP A 50 2.56 -15.54 9.49
CA ASP A 50 3.04 -16.65 8.67
C ASP A 50 1.89 -17.45 8.02
N LEU A 51 0.75 -17.59 8.70
CA LEU A 51 -0.42 -18.30 8.17
C LEU A 51 -1.10 -17.53 7.03
N GLU A 52 -1.17 -16.21 7.13
CA GLU A 52 -1.68 -15.33 6.06
C GLU A 52 -0.75 -15.37 4.85
N LYS A 53 0.57 -15.26 5.08
CA LYS A 53 1.57 -15.42 4.00
C LYS A 53 1.43 -16.78 3.32
N ALA A 54 1.37 -17.86 4.09
CA ALA A 54 1.18 -19.21 3.57
C ALA A 54 -0.10 -19.32 2.74
N SER A 55 -1.22 -18.81 3.26
CA SER A 55 -2.51 -18.80 2.56
C SER A 55 -2.46 -18.08 1.22
N ILE A 56 -1.77 -16.93 1.13
CA ILE A 56 -1.59 -16.18 -0.12
C ILE A 56 -0.68 -16.94 -1.10
N VAL A 57 0.38 -17.58 -0.60
CA VAL A 57 1.37 -18.28 -1.45
C VAL A 57 0.85 -19.60 -1.97
N GLU A 58 0.16 -20.38 -1.13
CA GLU A 58 -0.34 -21.72 -1.44
C GLU A 58 -1.73 -21.69 -2.07
N GLY A 59 -2.56 -20.71 -1.71
CA GLY A 59 -3.92 -20.55 -2.25
C GLY A 59 -3.97 -20.22 -3.74
N ASN A 60 -2.84 -19.79 -4.33
CA ASN A 60 -2.82 -19.41 -5.74
C ASN A 60 -1.52 -19.82 -6.46
N SER A 61 -1.61 -20.23 -7.73
CA SER A 61 -0.43 -20.53 -8.56
C SER A 61 0.00 -19.36 -9.45
N VAL A 62 -0.93 -18.44 -9.75
CA VAL A 62 -0.74 -17.30 -10.64
C VAL A 62 -0.31 -16.06 -9.84
N THR A 63 0.72 -15.35 -10.30
CA THR A 63 1.21 -14.11 -9.64
C THR A 63 0.11 -13.08 -9.45
N ALA A 64 -0.78 -12.94 -10.44
CA ALA A 64 -1.85 -11.96 -10.44
C ALA A 64 -2.83 -12.13 -9.26
N ASP A 65 -3.30 -13.35 -8.98
CA ASP A 65 -4.23 -13.50 -7.85
C ASP A 65 -3.49 -13.46 -6.51
N LYS A 66 -2.21 -13.86 -6.43
CA LYS A 66 -1.39 -13.60 -5.22
C LYS A 66 -1.29 -12.12 -4.91
N ALA A 67 -1.06 -11.31 -5.93
CA ALA A 67 -0.99 -9.86 -5.81
C ALA A 67 -2.34 -9.27 -5.36
N ARG A 68 -3.45 -9.82 -5.87
CA ARG A 68 -4.80 -9.42 -5.46
C ARG A 68 -5.06 -9.75 -3.99
N ASP A 69 -4.79 -10.99 -3.59
CA ASP A 69 -5.00 -11.46 -2.22
C ASP A 69 -4.09 -10.73 -1.22
N LEU A 70 -2.86 -10.39 -1.63
CA LEU A 70 -1.95 -9.57 -0.85
C LEU A 70 -2.56 -8.20 -0.54
N ILE A 71 -3.01 -7.48 -1.58
CA ILE A 71 -3.65 -6.16 -1.41
C ILE A 71 -4.90 -6.27 -0.56
N ASP A 72 -5.78 -7.23 -0.86
CA ASP A 72 -7.05 -7.36 -0.16
C ASP A 72 -6.86 -7.75 1.31
N THR A 73 -5.83 -8.55 1.64
CA THR A 73 -5.47 -8.90 3.01
C THR A 73 -4.91 -7.71 3.78
N VAL A 74 -3.97 -6.96 3.18
CA VAL A 74 -3.38 -5.77 3.81
C VAL A 74 -4.44 -4.70 4.06
N LYS A 75 -5.33 -4.47 3.08
CA LYS A 75 -6.43 -3.51 3.23
C LYS A 75 -7.37 -3.86 4.39
N LYS A 76 -7.74 -5.14 4.54
CA LYS A 76 -8.60 -5.59 5.65
C LYS A 76 -8.00 -5.32 7.03
N LYS A 77 -6.68 -5.13 7.12
CA LYS A 77 -5.98 -4.76 8.36
C LYS A 77 -5.95 -3.25 8.63
N GLY A 78 -6.37 -2.43 7.67
CA GLY A 78 -6.57 -0.99 7.82
C GLY A 78 -5.45 -0.09 7.27
N GLY A 79 -5.62 1.21 7.49
CA GLY A 79 -4.75 2.26 6.94
C GLY A 79 -3.27 2.17 7.32
N THR A 80 -2.95 1.75 8.55
CA THR A 80 -1.54 1.59 8.98
C THR A 80 -0.84 0.49 8.18
N ALA A 81 -1.47 -0.67 8.04
CA ALA A 81 -0.95 -1.78 7.25
C ALA A 81 -0.80 -1.39 5.76
N SER A 82 -1.82 -0.70 5.23
CA SER A 82 -1.81 -0.20 3.85
C SER A 82 -0.66 0.78 3.60
N ARG A 83 -0.40 1.70 4.54
CA ARG A 83 0.71 2.66 4.45
C ARG A 83 2.08 1.96 4.49
N ILE A 84 2.24 0.95 5.32
CA ILE A 84 3.47 0.14 5.39
C ILE A 84 3.72 -0.58 4.06
N MET A 85 2.68 -1.17 3.45
CA MET A 85 2.81 -1.81 2.14
C MET A 85 3.23 -0.83 1.05
N ILE A 86 2.61 0.37 1.00
CA ILE A 86 2.97 1.41 0.03
C ILE A 86 4.45 1.81 0.18
N ARG A 87 4.92 2.00 1.42
CA ARG A 87 6.33 2.33 1.71
C ARG A 87 7.28 1.24 1.24
N HIS A 88 6.96 -0.03 1.50
CA HIS A 88 7.79 -1.14 1.03
C HIS A 88 7.82 -1.22 -0.49
N LEU A 89 6.68 -1.03 -1.16
CA LEU A 89 6.63 -1.02 -2.61
C LEU A 89 7.49 0.11 -3.20
N GLN A 90 7.46 1.31 -2.62
CA GLN A 90 8.33 2.43 -3.00
C GLN A 90 9.82 2.10 -2.83
N THR A 91 10.17 1.29 -1.83
CA THR A 91 11.56 0.94 -1.52
C THR A 91 12.06 -0.20 -2.42
N ILE A 92 11.21 -1.20 -2.64
CA ILE A 92 11.51 -2.41 -3.43
C ILE A 92 11.52 -2.09 -4.93
N ASP A 93 10.52 -1.33 -5.40
CA ASP A 93 10.36 -0.98 -6.81
C ASP A 93 9.86 0.46 -6.96
N PRO A 94 10.76 1.46 -6.90
CA PRO A 94 10.40 2.86 -7.05
C PRO A 94 9.82 3.16 -8.44
N THR A 95 10.21 2.41 -9.47
CA THR A 95 9.68 2.57 -10.83
C THR A 95 8.22 2.17 -10.87
N LEU A 96 7.88 0.97 -10.39
CA LEU A 96 6.48 0.52 -10.31
C LEU A 96 5.66 1.43 -9.41
N SER A 97 6.20 1.88 -8.27
CA SER A 97 5.50 2.83 -7.40
C SER A 97 5.19 4.15 -8.11
N SER A 98 6.15 4.68 -8.88
CA SER A 98 5.95 5.91 -9.66
C SER A 98 4.89 5.71 -10.75
N GLU A 99 4.90 4.58 -11.43
CA GLU A 99 3.91 4.23 -12.46
C GLU A 99 2.49 4.07 -11.90
N LEU A 100 2.36 3.65 -10.65
CA LEU A 100 1.09 3.54 -9.94
C LEU A 100 0.62 4.88 -9.33
N HIS A 101 1.43 5.94 -9.46
CA HIS A 101 1.22 7.23 -8.81
C HIS A 101 0.99 7.11 -7.30
N LEU A 102 1.76 6.23 -6.65
CA LEU A 102 1.79 6.12 -5.19
C LEU A 102 2.76 7.18 -4.66
N SER A 103 2.26 8.41 -4.51
CA SER A 103 2.97 9.49 -3.84
C SER A 103 2.64 9.47 -2.36
N PHE A 104 3.63 9.23 -1.50
CA PHE A 104 3.51 9.69 -0.13
C PHE A 104 3.52 11.21 -0.19
N GLU A 105 2.37 11.86 -0.03
CA GLU A 105 2.43 13.21 0.51
C GLU A 105 2.90 13.06 1.95
N PRO A 106 4.09 13.57 2.33
CA PRO A 106 4.40 13.75 3.72
C PRO A 106 3.36 14.72 4.26
N SER A 107 2.28 14.18 4.81
CA SER A 107 1.33 14.95 5.59
C SER A 107 2.17 15.63 6.66
N ALA A 108 2.29 16.95 6.51
CA ALA A 108 3.14 17.77 7.33
C ALA A 108 2.79 17.55 8.81
N GLN A 109 3.67 16.84 9.50
CA GLN A 109 3.96 17.13 10.89
C GLN A 109 5.38 17.72 10.89
N PRO A 110 5.52 19.05 11.05
CA PRO A 110 6.80 19.66 11.29
C PRO A 110 7.23 19.30 12.71
N GLY A 111 8.27 18.49 12.81
CA GLY A 111 8.88 18.09 14.09
C GLY A 111 10.33 17.73 13.84
N GLU A 112 11.18 18.75 13.96
CA GLU A 112 12.63 18.73 14.09
C GLU A 112 13.34 17.37 14.05
N LEU A 113 14.22 17.20 13.06
CA LEU A 113 15.57 16.71 13.31
C LEU A 113 16.58 17.57 12.55
N CYS A 114 16.65 18.85 12.92
CA CYS A 114 17.97 19.47 13.08
C CYS A 114 18.51 18.97 14.42
N LEU A 115 19.43 17.99 14.42
CA LEU A 115 20.75 18.13 15.05
C LEU A 115 21.59 16.84 14.93
N LEU A 116 22.76 17.00 14.31
CA LEU A 116 24.05 16.32 14.48
C LEU A 116 24.11 14.77 14.52
N LEU A 117 24.77 14.19 13.51
CA LEU A 117 26.24 14.02 13.48
C LEU A 117 26.75 13.92 12.03
#